data_AF-A0A523VZD3-F1
#
_entry.id   AF-A0A523VZD3-F1
#
_cell.length_a   1.000
_cell.length_b   1.000
_cell.length_c   1.000
_cell.angle_alpha   90.00
_cell.angle_beta   90.00
_cell.angle_gamma   90.00
#
_symmetry.space_group_name_H-M   'P 1'
#
loop_
_entity.id
_entity.type
_entity.pdbx_description
1 polymer ?
#
loop_
_entity_poly.entity_id
_entity_poly.type
_entity_poly.pdbx_seq_one_letter_code
_entity_poly.pdbx_strand_id
1 'polypeptide(L)'
;MVSVILFIRLFKNREVYISLAEVIPEARIISQEEGIIEYKGVQYILGVNNLKKRKHLIESLKLLDIENPCIVDLRFNTQVIIKKGSGFEKHNQGPKSVQSRRN
;
A
#
# COMPACT_ATOMS: atom_id res chain seq x y z
N MET A 1 -20.14 25.25 37.41
CA MET A 1 -20.53 24.33 36.32
C MET A 1 -19.58 24.55 35.15
N VAL A 2 -18.93 23.50 34.69
CA VAL A 2 -17.93 23.55 33.62
C VAL A 2 -18.66 23.53 32.28
N SER A 3 -18.59 24.60 31.51
CA SER A 3 -19.10 24.63 30.13
C SER A 3 -17.96 24.32 29.18
N VAL A 4 -17.80 23.05 28.81
CA VAL A 4 -16.93 22.66 27.69
C VAL A 4 -17.74 22.82 26.40
N ILE A 5 -17.44 23.87 25.63
CA ILE A 5 -17.99 24.04 24.29
C ILE A 5 -17.13 23.19 23.34
N LEU A 6 -17.65 22.02 22.96
CA LEU A 6 -17.00 21.12 22.03
C LEU A 6 -17.24 21.63 20.58
N PHE A 7 -16.30 22.39 20.02
CA PHE A 7 -16.31 22.75 18.60
C PHE A 7 -15.92 21.53 17.75
N ILE A 8 -16.87 20.64 17.47
CA ILE A 8 -16.72 19.67 16.39
C ILE A 8 -16.85 20.46 15.08
N ARG A 9 -15.72 21.01 14.61
CA ARG A 9 -15.61 21.53 13.24
C ARG A 9 -15.96 20.38 12.30
N LEU A 10 -17.11 20.51 11.67
CA LEU A 10 -17.52 19.77 10.48
C LEU A 10 -16.48 20.05 9.39
N PHE A 11 -15.38 19.30 9.38
CA PHE A 11 -14.41 19.36 8.30
C PHE A 11 -15.09 18.81 7.05
N LYS A 12 -15.58 19.76 6.25
CA LYS A 12 -16.11 19.56 4.91
C LYS A 12 -15.04 18.81 4.10
N ASN A 13 -15.26 17.51 3.93
CA ASN A 13 -14.41 16.63 3.13
C ASN A 13 -14.46 17.10 1.68
N ARG A 14 -13.59 18.05 1.31
CA ARG A 14 -13.23 18.22 -0.09
C ARG A 14 -12.53 16.93 -0.51
N GLU A 15 -13.16 16.20 -1.42
CA GLU A 15 -12.60 15.01 -2.04
C GLU A 15 -11.42 15.44 -2.91
N VAL A 16 -10.26 15.62 -2.25
CA VAL A 16 -8.99 15.72 -2.94
C VAL A 16 -8.59 14.29 -3.28
N TYR A 17 -8.77 13.94 -4.55
CA TYR A 17 -8.26 12.72 -5.12
C TYR A 17 -6.73 12.83 -5.18
N ILE A 18 -6.04 11.80 -4.71
CA ILE A 18 -4.59 11.70 -4.80
C ILE A 18 -4.23 10.45 -5.60
N SER A 19 -3.14 10.52 -6.34
CA SER A 19 -2.57 9.39 -7.10
C SER A 19 -1.72 8.49 -6.20
N LEU A 20 -1.42 7.27 -6.67
CA LEU A 20 -0.50 6.35 -5.98
C LEU A 20 0.88 6.96 -5.73
N ALA A 21 1.38 7.75 -6.69
CA ALA A 21 2.67 8.44 -6.59
C ALA A 21 2.70 9.50 -5.46
N GLU A 22 1.54 10.02 -5.06
CA GLU A 22 1.44 10.99 -3.96
C GLU A 22 1.34 10.31 -2.58
N VAL A 23 1.03 9.00 -2.53
CA VAL A 23 0.91 8.26 -1.27
C VAL A 23 2.29 8.05 -0.64
N ILE A 24 3.25 7.57 -1.44
CA ILE A 24 4.66 7.50 -1.07
C ILE A 24 5.45 8.13 -2.22
N PRO A 25 5.94 9.37 -2.05
CA PRO A 25 6.80 10.00 -3.04
C PRO A 25 8.00 9.11 -3.34
N GLU A 26 8.44 9.10 -4.61
CA GLU A 26 9.58 8.32 -5.10
C GLU A 26 9.39 6.79 -5.07
N ALA A 27 8.23 6.29 -4.66
CA ALA A 27 7.92 4.88 -4.76
C ALA A 27 7.75 4.45 -6.23
N ARG A 28 8.26 3.26 -6.53
CA ARG A 28 8.07 2.63 -7.83
C ARG A 28 6.68 2.01 -7.89
N ILE A 29 5.89 2.36 -8.90
CA ILE A 29 4.59 1.73 -9.12
C ILE A 29 4.83 0.34 -9.74
N ILE A 30 4.38 -0.72 -9.05
CA ILE A 30 4.41 -2.10 -9.55
C ILE A 30 3.14 -2.39 -10.36
N SER A 31 1.98 -2.03 -9.80
CA SER A 31 0.69 -2.21 -10.46
C SER A 31 -0.24 -1.05 -10.13
N GLN A 32 -0.63 -0.30 -11.15
CA GLN A 32 -1.56 0.80 -11.00
C GLN A 32 -3.00 0.31 -10.79
N GLU A 33 -3.37 -0.81 -11.45
CA GLU A 33 -4.70 -1.42 -11.38
C GLU A 33 -4.98 -2.05 -10.00
N GLU A 34 -3.96 -2.65 -9.39
CA GLU A 34 -4.08 -3.27 -8.06
C GLU A 34 -3.71 -2.29 -6.92
N GLY A 35 -3.15 -1.13 -7.25
CA GLY A 35 -2.68 -0.15 -6.28
C GLY A 35 -1.49 -0.64 -5.46
N ILE A 36 -0.47 -1.15 -6.15
CA ILE A 36 0.74 -1.72 -5.56
C ILE A 36 1.94 -0.83 -5.90
N ILE A 37 2.68 -0.44 -4.87
CA ILE A 37 3.91 0.34 -5.00
C ILE A 37 5.04 -0.31 -4.19
N GLU A 38 6.28 0.00 -4.56
CA GLU A 38 7.49 -0.46 -3.89
C GLU A 38 8.33 0.73 -3.47
N TYR A 39 8.80 0.71 -2.23
CA TYR A 39 9.65 1.75 -1.68
C TYR A 39 10.69 1.10 -0.76
N LYS A 40 11.98 1.36 -1.00
CA LYS A 40 13.10 0.80 -0.22
C LYS A 40 13.05 -0.73 -0.04
N GLY A 41 12.59 -1.47 -1.05
CA GLY A 41 12.47 -2.94 -1.00
C GLY A 41 11.28 -3.46 -0.19
N VAL A 42 10.42 -2.56 0.29
CA VAL A 42 9.13 -2.90 0.90
C VAL A 42 8.02 -2.71 -0.13
N GLN A 43 7.18 -3.72 -0.27
CA GLN A 43 6.00 -3.67 -1.13
C GLN A 43 4.79 -3.21 -0.33
N TYR A 44 4.12 -2.17 -0.80
CA TYR A 44 2.88 -1.65 -0.21
C TYR A 44 1.71 -1.98 -1.13
N ILE A 45 0.76 -2.76 -0.62
CA ILE A 45 -0.49 -3.07 -1.31
C ILE A 45 -1.56 -2.13 -0.75
N LEU A 46 -1.85 -1.06 -1.49
CA LEU A 46 -2.77 0.01 -1.06
C LEU A 46 -4.20 -0.23 -1.54
N GLY A 47 -4.34 -0.87 -2.71
CA GLY A 47 -5.58 -0.84 -3.48
C GLY A 47 -5.74 0.50 -4.20
N VAL A 48 -6.81 0.63 -4.99
CA VAL A 48 -7.09 1.85 -5.77
C VAL A 48 -7.97 2.87 -5.04
N ASN A 49 -8.56 2.47 -3.91
CA ASN A 49 -9.56 3.25 -3.20
C ASN A 49 -8.99 3.86 -1.91
N ASN A 50 -9.51 5.02 -1.51
CA ASN A 50 -9.22 5.69 -0.24
C ASN A 50 -7.72 5.98 -0.01
N LEU A 51 -6.97 6.27 -1.07
CA LEU A 51 -5.51 6.51 -1.02
C LEU A 51 -5.10 7.55 0.01
N LYS A 52 -5.90 8.60 0.22
CA LYS A 52 -5.67 9.61 1.28
C LYS A 52 -5.65 9.00 2.68
N LYS A 53 -6.59 8.11 2.98
CA LYS A 53 -6.62 7.39 4.27
C LYS A 53 -5.42 6.45 4.39
N ARG A 54 -5.00 5.81 3.28
CA ARG A 54 -3.81 4.94 3.26
C ARG A 54 -2.53 5.72 3.51
N LYS A 55 -2.36 6.88 2.88
CA LYS A 55 -1.25 7.82 3.15
C LYS A 55 -1.17 8.19 4.62
N HIS A 56 -2.30 8.63 5.19
CA HIS A 56 -2.34 8.99 6.60
C HIS A 56 -1.98 7.81 7.52
N LEU A 57 -2.44 6.59 7.21
CA LEU A 57 -2.06 5.39 7.96
C LEU A 57 -0.56 5.09 7.89
N ILE A 58 0.04 5.20 6.69
CA ILE A 58 1.48 5.02 6.49
C ILE A 58 2.28 5.99 7.35
N GLU A 59 1.90 7.27 7.33
CA GLU A 59 2.56 8.32 8.11
C GLU A 59 2.36 8.11 9.63
N SER A 60 1.13 7.80 10.06
CA SER A 60 0.79 7.66 11.49
C SER A 60 1.46 6.45 12.14
N LEU A 61 1.55 5.36 11.40
CA LEU A 61 2.15 4.11 11.86
C LEU A 61 3.65 4.03 11.54
N LYS A 62 4.22 5.08 10.92
CA LYS A 62 5.62 5.16 10.50
C LYS A 62 6.06 3.95 9.68
N LEU A 63 5.21 3.50 8.76
CA LEU A 63 5.46 2.29 7.97
C LEU A 63 6.65 2.44 7.00
N LEU A 64 7.02 3.68 6.66
CA LEU A 64 8.18 3.98 5.81
C LEU A 64 9.53 3.73 6.51
N ASP A 65 9.53 3.57 7.83
CA ASP A 65 10.73 3.28 8.62
C ASP A 65 11.07 1.76 8.61
N ILE A 66 10.28 0.95 7.91
CA ILE A 66 10.55 -0.49 7.77
C ILE A 66 11.68 -0.69 6.77
N GLU A 67 12.83 -1.16 7.26
CA GLU A 67 14.05 -1.34 6.45
C GLU A 67 14.18 -2.74 5.84
N ASN A 68 13.47 -3.72 6.39
CA ASN A 68 13.58 -5.11 5.93
C ASN A 68 12.60 -5.40 4.79
N PRO A 69 13.02 -6.12 3.74
CA PRO A 69 12.11 -6.55 2.68
C PRO A 69 10.90 -7.27 3.26
N CYS A 70 9.73 -6.71 2.98
CA CYS A 70 8.46 -7.24 3.46
C CYS A 70 7.31 -6.72 2.60
N ILE A 71 6.13 -7.28 2.84
CA ILE A 71 4.89 -6.86 2.21
C ILE A 71 3.99 -6.25 3.27
N VAL A 72 3.55 -5.02 3.03
CA VAL A 72 2.63 -4.27 3.86
C VAL A 72 1.29 -4.15 3.13
N ASP A 73 0.30 -4.95 3.54
CA ASP A 73 -1.05 -4.92 2.97
C ASP A 73 -1.94 -3.98 3.78
N LEU A 74 -2.32 -2.88 3.13
CA LEU A 74 -3.11 -1.78 3.67
C LEU A 74 -4.53 -1.76 3.08
N ARG A 75 -4.95 -2.76 2.31
CA ARG A 75 -6.29 -2.77 1.67
C ARG A 75 -7.43 -2.85 2.69
N PHE A 76 -7.17 -3.37 3.89
CA PHE A 76 -8.17 -3.54 4.93
C PHE A 76 -8.42 -2.23 5.68
N ASN A 77 -9.67 -1.98 6.08
CA ASN A 77 -10.03 -0.71 6.70
C ASN A 77 -9.62 -0.58 8.17
N THR A 78 -9.40 -1.71 8.84
CA THR A 78 -9.20 -1.81 10.30
C THR A 78 -7.92 -2.53 10.68
N GLN A 79 -7.18 -3.06 9.70
CA GLN A 79 -6.02 -3.91 9.94
C GLN A 79 -4.92 -3.56 8.94
N VAL A 80 -3.67 -3.72 9.37
CA VAL A 80 -2.49 -3.67 8.52
C VAL A 80 -1.81 -5.03 8.66
N ILE A 81 -1.57 -5.71 7.54
CA ILE A 81 -0.93 -7.02 7.55
C ILE A 81 0.50 -6.84 7.07
N ILE A 82 1.46 -7.15 7.93
CA ILE A 82 2.88 -7.15 7.58
C ILE A 82 3.33 -8.60 7.44
N LYS A 83 3.69 -8.99 6.22
CA LYS A 83 4.22 -10.32 5.93
C LYS A 83 5.71 -10.22 5.70
N LYS A 84 6.49 -11.00 6.45
CA LYS A 84 7.90 -11.20 6.14
C LYS A 84 7.98 -11.89 4.78
N GLY A 85 8.52 -11.21 3.79
CA GLY A 85 8.69 -11.74 2.44
C GLY A 85 10.16 -11.75 2.07
N SER A 86 10.57 -12.71 1.24
CA SER A 86 11.70 -12.44 0.36
C SER A 86 11.23 -11.32 -0.58
N GLY A 87 11.77 -10.10 -0.44
CA GLY A 87 11.48 -9.03 -1.40
C GLY A 87 11.68 -9.58 -2.82
N PHE A 88 10.72 -9.35 -3.72
CA PHE A 88 10.60 -9.94 -5.06
C PHE A 88 11.85 -10.73 -5.49
N GLU A 89 11.90 -12.01 -5.18
CA GLU A 89 12.71 -12.90 -6.00
C GLU A 89 12.07 -12.83 -7.38
N LYS A 90 12.82 -12.25 -8.33
CA LYS A 90 12.42 -12.11 -9.74
C LYS A 90 11.78 -13.41 -10.21
N HIS A 91 10.47 -13.41 -10.38
CA HIS A 91 9.74 -14.48 -11.07
C HIS A 91 10.10 -14.42 -12.56
N ASN A 92 11.31 -14.86 -12.90
CA ASN A 92 11.64 -15.32 -14.25
C ASN A 92 11.00 -16.70 -14.42
N GLN A 93 9.66 -16.74 -14.51
CA GLN A 93 8.99 -17.91 -15.08
C GLN A 93 9.21 -17.87 -16.59
N GLY A 94 10.34 -18.43 -17.03
CA GLY A 94 10.50 -18.84 -18.42
C GLY A 94 9.35 -19.78 -18.81
N PRO A 95 8.89 -19.77 -20.06
CA PRO A 95 7.78 -20.60 -20.49
C PRO A 95 8.16 -22.07 -20.30
N LYS A 96 7.41 -22.79 -19.46
CA LYS A 96 7.51 -24.24 -19.34
C LYS A 96 7.12 -24.85 -20.69
N SER A 97 8.11 -25.32 -21.45
CA SER A 97 7.89 -26.12 -22.65
C SER A 97 7.13 -27.39 -22.27
N VAL A 98 5.88 -27.47 -22.68
CA VAL A 98 5.05 -28.68 -22.58
C VAL A 98 5.58 -29.70 -23.58
N GLN A 99 6.38 -30.65 -23.09
CA GLN A 99 6.86 -31.77 -23.90
C GLN A 99 5.74 -32.81 -24.00
N SER A 100 4.97 -32.72 -25.08
CA SER A 100 3.97 -33.70 -25.47
C SER A 100 4.64 -35.06 -25.70
N ARG A 101 4.41 -36.01 -24.78
CA ARG A 101 4.69 -37.43 -25.02
C ARG A 101 3.56 -37.98 -25.89
N ARG A 102 3.84 -38.24 -27.16
CA ARG A 102 3.06 -39.17 -27.98
C ARG A 102 3.64 -40.57 -27.81
N ASN A 103 2.79 -41.51 -27.36
CA ASN A 103 2.92 -42.91 -27.72
C ASN A 103 2.19 -43.14 -29.05
#